data_AF-A0A2K0TWK0-F1
#
_entry.id   AF-A0A2K0TWK0-F1
#
_cell.length_a   1.000
_cell.length_b   1.000
_cell.length_c   1.000
_cell.angle_alpha   90.00
_cell.angle_beta   90.00
_cell.angle_gamma   90.00
#
_symmetry.space_group_name_H-M   'P 1'
#
loop_
_entity.id
_entity.type
_entity.pdbx_description
1 polymer ?
#
loop_
_entity_poly.entity_id
_entity_poly.type
_entity_poly.pdbx_seq_one_letter_code
_entity_poly.pdbx_strand_id
1 'polypeptide(L)'
;MMRIAARAPQRACSLASSSASAALRRSIPRPVAIRAIATTARMAAPAPTQTIAHAAPADAYQLLPEAQKAGQAEDALYESQVKEIEEWWASPRYAGIRRPYSAADVASKRGTQFIKYPSSVMATKLFNLIREREAKGEPIHTSKSALD
;
A
#
# COMPACT_ATOMS: atom_id res chain seq x y z
N MET A 1 23.25 -25.35 47.25
CA MET A 1 23.40 -25.97 45.92
C MET A 1 23.65 -24.87 44.90
N MET A 2 24.87 -24.81 44.35
CA MET A 2 25.32 -23.79 43.40
C MET A 2 24.77 -24.06 41.99
N ARG A 3 24.44 -22.99 41.23
CA ARG A 3 24.32 -23.04 39.77
C ARG A 3 25.20 -21.94 39.17
N ILE A 4 26.08 -22.38 38.29
CA ILE A 4 27.21 -21.66 37.71
C ILE A 4 26.75 -20.86 36.49
N ALA A 5 27.22 -19.61 36.38
CA ALA A 5 27.02 -18.73 35.25
C ALA A 5 27.97 -19.09 34.09
N ALA A 6 27.52 -18.93 32.83
CA ALA A 6 28.39 -18.95 31.67
C ALA A 6 28.07 -17.78 30.72
N ARG A 7 29.12 -17.04 30.39
CA ARG A 7 29.17 -15.73 29.71
C ARG A 7 29.52 -15.92 28.23
N ALA A 8 28.94 -15.08 27.37
CA ALA A 8 29.26 -14.95 25.94
C ALA A 8 30.73 -14.53 25.69
N PRO A 9 31.21 -14.64 24.44
CA PRO A 9 31.57 -13.38 23.77
C PRO A 9 31.30 -13.31 22.26
N GLN A 10 31.14 -12.06 21.83
CA GLN A 10 31.11 -11.56 20.45
C GLN A 10 32.51 -11.63 19.80
N ARG A 11 32.59 -11.65 18.47
CA ARG A 11 33.80 -11.27 17.74
C ARG A 11 33.50 -10.35 16.57
N ALA A 12 34.21 -9.24 16.57
CA ALA A 12 34.23 -8.18 15.57
C ALA A 12 35.38 -8.38 14.55
N CYS A 13 35.34 -7.50 13.55
CA CYS A 13 36.20 -7.31 12.37
C CYS A 13 37.73 -7.41 12.56
N SER A 14 38.45 -7.70 11.47
CA SER A 14 39.63 -6.89 11.08
C SER A 14 40.14 -7.24 9.67
N LEU A 15 40.70 -6.21 9.03
CA LEU A 15 41.28 -6.14 7.70
C LEU A 15 42.61 -6.89 7.59
N ALA A 16 42.98 -7.30 6.38
CA ALA A 16 44.38 -7.36 5.97
C ALA A 16 44.55 -7.12 4.46
N SER A 17 45.34 -6.09 4.18
CA SER A 17 45.92 -5.63 2.92
C SER A 17 47.16 -6.43 2.52
N SER A 18 47.50 -6.51 1.22
CA SER A 18 48.86 -6.77 0.68
C SER A 18 48.81 -6.54 -0.85
N SER A 19 49.33 -5.43 -1.39
CA SER A 19 50.72 -5.13 -1.80
C SER A 19 50.98 -5.43 -3.28
N ALA A 20 51.41 -4.38 -3.99
CA ALA A 20 51.73 -4.34 -5.41
C ALA A 20 52.99 -5.13 -5.79
N SER A 21 53.11 -5.50 -7.08
CA SER A 21 54.39 -5.68 -7.77
C SER A 21 54.20 -5.59 -9.29
N ALA A 22 54.96 -4.69 -9.91
CA ALA A 22 54.97 -4.42 -11.34
C ALA A 22 55.92 -5.38 -12.09
N ALA A 23 55.58 -5.74 -13.33
CA ALA A 23 56.56 -6.16 -14.32
C ALA A 23 56.07 -5.83 -15.75
N LEU A 24 56.80 -4.93 -16.41
CA LEU A 24 56.67 -4.59 -17.83
C LEU A 24 57.06 -5.76 -18.72
N ARG A 25 56.29 -6.03 -19.79
CA ARG A 25 56.84 -6.47 -21.09
C ARG A 25 56.07 -5.85 -22.27
N ARG A 26 56.85 -5.26 -23.20
CA ARG A 26 56.59 -4.82 -24.60
C ARG A 26 55.69 -5.81 -25.38
N SER A 27 54.94 -5.53 -26.47
CA SER A 27 54.91 -4.48 -27.52
C SER A 27 53.66 -4.66 -28.44
N ILE A 28 52.95 -3.57 -28.78
CA ILE A 28 52.32 -3.08 -30.06
C ILE A 28 51.94 -4.10 -31.21
N PRO A 29 50.97 -3.87 -32.15
CA PRO A 29 49.56 -3.37 -32.12
C PRO A 29 48.52 -4.20 -32.98
N ARG A 30 47.22 -3.84 -32.82
CA ARG A 30 46.12 -3.82 -33.84
C ARG A 30 45.54 -5.15 -34.38
N PRO A 31 44.32 -5.14 -34.97
CA PRO A 31 43.01 -4.75 -34.41
C PRO A 31 41.98 -5.90 -34.62
N VAL A 32 40.81 -5.86 -34.01
CA VAL A 32 39.49 -6.19 -34.61
C VAL A 32 38.49 -6.04 -33.48
N ALA A 33 37.62 -5.04 -33.63
CA ALA A 33 36.46 -4.88 -32.77
C ALA A 33 35.47 -6.02 -33.05
N ILE A 34 35.44 -7.03 -32.19
CA ILE A 34 34.27 -7.89 -32.06
C ILE A 34 33.43 -7.29 -30.95
N ARG A 35 32.47 -6.45 -31.33
CA ARG A 35 31.41 -6.00 -30.43
C ARG A 35 30.57 -7.23 -30.11
N ALA A 36 30.90 -7.91 -29.01
CA ALA A 36 30.04 -8.95 -28.46
C ALA A 36 28.70 -8.28 -28.10
N ILE A 37 27.67 -8.55 -28.88
CA ILE A 37 26.30 -8.20 -28.54
C ILE A 37 25.87 -9.22 -27.47
N ALA A 38 26.28 -8.98 -26.24
CA ALA A 38 25.79 -9.73 -25.10
C ALA A 38 24.35 -9.29 -24.84
N THR A 39 23.39 -10.03 -25.38
CA THR A 39 21.98 -9.95 -24.97
C THR A 39 21.81 -10.68 -23.64
N THR A 40 22.43 -10.17 -22.57
CA THR A 40 21.91 -10.49 -21.24
C THR A 40 20.60 -9.73 -21.12
N ALA A 41 19.50 -10.41 -21.44
CA ALA A 41 18.16 -9.97 -21.08
C ALA A 41 18.16 -9.78 -19.56
N ARG A 42 18.30 -8.52 -19.12
CA ARG A 42 17.98 -8.12 -17.77
C ARG A 42 16.47 -8.30 -17.69
N MET A 43 16.05 -9.49 -17.25
CA MET A 43 14.68 -9.71 -16.81
C MET A 43 14.42 -8.61 -15.80
N ALA A 44 13.62 -7.63 -16.21
CA ALA A 44 13.11 -6.64 -15.30
C ALA A 44 12.51 -7.43 -14.14
N ALA A 45 12.92 -7.09 -12.91
CA ALA A 45 12.25 -7.60 -11.71
C ALA A 45 10.74 -7.53 -11.96
N PRO A 46 9.96 -8.56 -11.56
CA PRO A 46 8.52 -8.50 -11.71
C PRO A 46 8.09 -7.13 -11.18
N ALA A 47 7.47 -6.33 -12.05
CA ALA A 47 6.91 -5.03 -11.68
C ALA A 47 6.24 -5.19 -10.33
N PRO A 48 6.33 -4.21 -9.40
CA PRO A 48 5.67 -4.34 -8.10
C PRO A 48 4.25 -4.76 -8.42
N THR A 49 3.93 -6.01 -8.07
CA THR A 49 2.61 -6.56 -8.27
C THR A 49 1.73 -5.50 -7.66
N GLN A 50 0.88 -4.88 -8.48
CA GLN A 50 -0.19 -4.06 -7.95
C GLN A 50 -1.05 -5.04 -7.18
N THR A 51 -0.61 -5.30 -5.94
CA THR A 51 -1.37 -5.89 -4.89
C THR A 51 -2.50 -4.91 -4.79
N ILE A 52 -3.62 -5.25 -5.45
CA ILE A 52 -4.90 -4.73 -5.02
C ILE A 52 -4.88 -5.08 -3.54
N ALA A 53 -4.69 -4.08 -2.69
CA ALA A 53 -4.59 -4.26 -1.25
C ALA A 53 -5.98 -4.68 -0.76
N HIS A 54 -6.31 -5.94 -1.01
CA HIS A 54 -7.44 -6.72 -0.50
C HIS A 54 -6.98 -7.45 0.76
N ALA A 55 -6.25 -6.75 1.62
CA ALA A 55 -6.14 -7.12 3.02
C ALA A 55 -7.26 -6.41 3.80
N ALA A 56 -8.46 -6.32 3.21
CA ALA A 56 -9.62 -5.89 3.96
C ALA A 56 -9.98 -7.02 4.94
N PRO A 57 -10.39 -6.72 6.18
CA PRO A 57 -10.72 -7.74 7.18
C PRO A 57 -11.80 -8.72 6.68
N ALA A 58 -12.66 -8.26 5.77
CA ALA A 58 -13.66 -9.09 5.11
C ALA A 58 -13.09 -10.16 4.17
N ASP A 59 -12.03 -9.86 3.44
CA ASP A 59 -11.40 -10.84 2.54
C ASP A 59 -10.71 -11.94 3.35
N ALA A 60 -10.06 -11.57 4.46
CA ALA A 60 -9.46 -12.53 5.39
C ALA A 60 -10.50 -13.46 6.01
N TYR A 61 -11.65 -12.93 6.41
CA TYR A 61 -12.79 -13.73 6.93
C TYR A 61 -13.33 -14.70 5.87
N GLN A 62 -13.40 -14.28 4.61
CA GLN A 62 -13.93 -15.12 3.54
C GLN A 62 -13.06 -16.35 3.26
N LEU A 63 -11.76 -16.26 3.50
CA LEU A 63 -10.78 -17.33 3.32
C LEU A 63 -10.73 -18.32 4.50
N LEU A 64 -11.41 -18.04 5.61
CA LEU A 64 -11.45 -18.94 6.76
C LEU A 64 -12.21 -20.23 6.45
N PRO A 65 -11.86 -21.36 7.09
CA PRO A 65 -12.70 -22.57 7.07
C PRO A 65 -14.10 -22.26 7.62
N GLU A 66 -15.14 -22.83 7.01
CA GLU A 66 -16.55 -22.58 7.40
C GLU A 66 -16.83 -22.81 8.89
N ALA A 67 -16.17 -23.82 9.50
CA ALA A 67 -16.31 -24.14 10.92
C ALA A 67 -15.83 -23.03 11.87
N GLN A 68 -14.99 -22.10 11.38
CA GLN A 68 -14.40 -21.02 12.18
C GLN A 68 -15.05 -19.65 11.90
N LYS A 69 -15.99 -19.58 10.95
CA LYS A 69 -16.63 -18.31 10.56
C LYS A 69 -17.62 -17.81 11.61
N ALA A 70 -18.49 -18.69 12.10
CA ALA A 70 -19.53 -18.30 13.05
C ALA A 70 -18.97 -17.91 14.43
N GLY A 71 -19.54 -16.86 15.03
CA GLY A 71 -19.17 -16.39 16.37
C GLY A 71 -18.00 -15.41 16.34
N GLN A 72 -16.86 -15.77 16.95
CA GLN A 72 -15.75 -14.82 17.19
C GLN A 72 -15.21 -14.16 15.92
N ALA A 73 -15.11 -14.89 14.81
CA ALA A 73 -14.59 -14.33 13.57
C ALA A 73 -15.59 -13.36 12.92
N GLU A 74 -16.88 -13.65 13.01
CA GLU A 74 -17.97 -12.78 12.53
C GLU A 74 -18.06 -11.51 13.37
N ASP A 75 -18.00 -11.64 14.70
CA ASP A 75 -18.00 -10.51 15.64
C ASP A 75 -16.80 -9.58 15.39
N ALA A 76 -15.60 -10.16 15.22
CA ALA A 76 -14.40 -9.40 14.93
C ALA A 76 -14.48 -8.66 13.58
N LEU A 77 -15.05 -9.29 12.55
CA LEU A 77 -15.30 -8.64 11.26
C LEU A 77 -16.29 -7.48 11.43
N TYR A 78 -17.40 -7.70 12.14
CA TYR A 78 -18.40 -6.67 12.37
C TYR A 78 -17.81 -5.47 13.10
N GLU A 79 -17.08 -5.69 14.20
CA GLU A 79 -16.40 -4.62 14.93
C GLU A 79 -15.40 -3.86 14.07
N SER A 80 -14.67 -4.56 13.19
CA SER A 80 -13.74 -3.91 12.26
C SER A 80 -14.46 -2.99 11.28
N GLN A 81 -15.60 -3.42 10.73
CA GLN A 81 -16.39 -2.61 9.80
C GLN A 81 -17.00 -1.38 10.47
N VAL A 82 -17.45 -1.51 11.72
CA VAL A 82 -17.97 -0.37 12.49
C VAL A 82 -16.87 0.68 12.68
N LYS A 83 -15.67 0.25 13.11
CA LYS A 83 -14.52 1.15 13.29
C LYS A 83 -14.11 1.83 11.99
N GLU A 84 -14.04 1.10 10.88
CA GLU A 84 -13.75 1.68 9.56
C GLU A 84 -14.76 2.77 9.16
N ILE A 85 -16.05 2.57 9.43
CA ILE A 85 -17.09 3.56 9.15
C ILE A 85 -16.94 4.79 10.05
N GLU A 86 -16.66 4.59 11.34
CA GLU A 86 -16.43 5.68 12.29
C GLU A 86 -15.22 6.53 11.91
N GLU A 87 -14.10 5.89 11.58
CA GLU A 87 -12.89 6.57 11.09
C GLU A 87 -13.15 7.31 9.78
N TRP A 88 -13.89 6.70 8.86
CA TRP A 88 -14.29 7.34 7.61
C TRP A 88 -15.14 8.60 7.87
N TRP A 89 -16.08 8.53 8.82
CA TRP A 89 -16.93 9.66 9.22
C TRP A 89 -16.18 10.74 9.99
N ALA A 90 -15.09 10.41 10.67
CA ALA A 90 -14.21 11.37 11.33
C ALA A 90 -13.39 12.21 10.34
N SER A 91 -13.33 11.81 9.06
CA SER A 91 -12.59 12.58 8.05
C SER A 91 -13.15 14.00 7.86
N PRO A 92 -12.30 15.00 7.50
CA PRO A 92 -12.72 16.40 7.35
C PRO A 92 -13.87 16.63 6.37
N ARG A 93 -14.06 15.69 5.43
CA ARG A 93 -15.16 15.71 4.46
C ARG A 93 -16.53 15.73 5.12
N TYR A 94 -16.69 15.10 6.27
CA TYR A 94 -17.97 14.95 6.95
C TYR A 94 -18.12 15.85 8.17
N ALA A 95 -17.22 16.82 8.37
CA ALA A 95 -17.29 17.77 9.45
C ALA A 95 -18.63 18.53 9.42
N GLY A 96 -19.32 18.59 10.57
CA GLY A 96 -20.61 19.26 10.72
C GLY A 96 -21.84 18.47 10.24
N ILE A 97 -21.68 17.29 9.63
CA ILE A 97 -22.81 16.47 9.18
C ILE A 97 -23.41 15.68 10.35
N ARG A 98 -24.69 15.94 10.66
CA ARG A 98 -25.45 15.20 11.68
C ARG A 98 -26.19 14.02 11.03
N ARG A 99 -25.98 12.81 11.55
CA ARG A 99 -26.62 11.57 11.10
C ARG A 99 -27.55 11.05 12.20
N PRO A 100 -28.85 10.82 11.94
CA PRO A 100 -29.80 10.27 12.92
C PRO A 100 -29.74 8.73 12.97
N TYR A 101 -28.55 8.14 12.82
CA TYR A 101 -28.28 6.70 12.84
C TYR A 101 -26.80 6.47 13.16
N SER A 102 -26.48 5.29 13.68
CA SER A 102 -25.13 4.92 14.09
C SER A 102 -24.31 4.28 12.95
N ALA A 103 -22.99 4.18 13.15
CA ALA A 103 -22.12 3.42 12.25
C ALA A 103 -22.47 1.92 12.26
N ALA A 104 -22.87 1.39 13.42
CA ALA A 104 -23.36 0.03 13.60
C ALA A 104 -24.61 -0.26 12.75
N ASP A 105 -25.57 0.67 12.72
CA ASP A 105 -26.78 0.52 11.86
C ASP A 105 -26.38 0.39 10.39
N VAL A 106 -25.38 1.16 9.94
CA VAL A 106 -24.89 1.09 8.56
C VAL A 106 -24.12 -0.21 8.31
N ALA A 107 -23.27 -0.64 9.23
CA ALA A 107 -22.53 -1.91 9.13
C ALA A 107 -23.49 -3.11 9.02
N SER A 108 -24.56 -3.13 9.82
CA SER A 108 -25.56 -4.21 9.81
C SER A 108 -26.28 -4.41 8.48
N LYS A 109 -26.28 -3.40 7.61
CA LYS A 109 -26.91 -3.45 6.28
C LYS A 109 -25.89 -3.61 5.16
N ARG A 110 -24.60 -3.48 5.46
CA ARG A 110 -23.54 -3.73 4.49
C ARG A 110 -23.31 -5.24 4.40
N GLY A 111 -23.12 -5.72 3.18
CA GLY A 111 -22.58 -7.06 2.96
C GLY A 111 -21.09 -7.10 3.29
N THR A 112 -20.52 -8.31 3.31
CA THR A 112 -19.09 -8.53 3.53
C THR A 112 -18.23 -8.12 2.33
N GLN A 113 -18.79 -8.12 1.12
CA GLN A 113 -18.03 -7.80 -0.09
C GLN A 113 -17.90 -6.29 -0.31
N PHE A 114 -16.66 -5.80 -0.28
CA PHE A 114 -16.37 -4.38 -0.50
C PHE A 114 -16.38 -4.03 -2.00
N ILE A 115 -17.18 -3.02 -2.37
CA ILE A 115 -17.28 -2.53 -3.76
C ILE A 115 -16.81 -1.08 -3.81
N LYS A 116 -15.81 -0.80 -4.66
CA LYS A 116 -15.32 0.56 -4.91
C LYS A 116 -15.94 1.13 -6.18
N TYR A 117 -16.85 2.09 -6.04
CA TYR A 117 -17.47 2.76 -7.18
C TYR A 117 -16.57 3.83 -7.80
N PRO A 118 -16.52 3.95 -9.14
CA PRO A 118 -15.75 5.00 -9.82
C PRO A 118 -16.29 6.41 -9.53
N SER A 119 -17.60 6.52 -9.25
CA SER A 119 -18.24 7.77 -8.83
C SER A 119 -17.65 8.35 -7.54
N SER A 120 -17.14 7.51 -6.63
CA SER A 120 -16.50 7.95 -5.39
C SER A 120 -15.23 8.77 -5.66
N VAL A 121 -14.49 8.46 -6.73
CA VAL A 121 -13.31 9.24 -7.15
C VAL A 121 -13.75 10.62 -7.63
N MET A 122 -14.79 10.70 -8.45
CA MET A 122 -15.33 11.97 -8.94
C MET A 122 -15.96 12.82 -7.83
N ALA A 123 -16.63 12.19 -6.86
CA ALA A 123 -17.16 12.88 -5.68
C ALA A 123 -16.03 13.49 -4.83
N THR A 124 -14.88 12.81 -4.74
CA THR A 124 -13.69 13.33 -4.05
C THR A 124 -13.08 14.51 -4.81
N LYS A 125 -12.97 14.40 -6.14
CA LYS A 125 -12.57 15.52 -7.01
C LYS A 125 -13.46 16.74 -6.80
N LEU A 126 -14.78 16.56 -6.82
CA LEU A 126 -15.75 17.64 -6.64
C LEU A 126 -15.61 18.30 -5.26
N PHE A 127 -15.47 17.49 -4.19
CA PHE A 127 -15.26 18.02 -2.83
C PHE A 127 -14.01 18.91 -2.76
N ASN A 128 -12.90 18.46 -3.33
CA ASN A 128 -11.66 19.23 -3.34
C ASN A 128 -11.80 20.55 -4.11
N LEU A 129 -12.48 20.54 -5.27
CA LEU A 129 -12.77 21.75 -6.04
C LEU A 129 -13.62 22.75 -5.26
N ILE A 130 -14.65 22.28 -4.54
CA ILE A 130 -15.48 23.13 -3.69
C ILE A 130 -14.64 23.79 -2.61
N ARG A 131 -13.84 23.02 -1.87
CA ARG A 131 -12.97 23.55 -0.81
C ARG A 131 -11.95 24.58 -1.33
N GLU A 132 -11.35 24.31 -2.49
CA GLU A 132 -10.39 25.23 -3.11
C GLU A 132 -11.04 26.56 -3.52
N ARG A 133 -12.22 26.51 -4.15
CA ARG A 133 -12.93 27.70 -4.61
C ARG A 133 -13.55 28.49 -3.45
N GLU A 134 -14.07 27.78 -2.46
CA GLU A 134 -14.54 28.38 -1.20
C GLU A 134 -13.44 29.15 -0.49
N ALA A 135 -12.22 28.59 -0.39
CA ALA A 135 -11.08 29.28 0.18
C ALA A 135 -10.67 30.55 -0.61
N LYS A 136 -10.91 30.56 -1.92
CA LYS A 136 -10.68 31.72 -2.80
C LYS A 136 -11.85 32.70 -2.85
N GLY A 137 -13.01 32.35 -2.31
CA GLY A 137 -14.25 33.13 -2.43
C GLY A 137 -14.86 33.14 -3.83
N GLU A 138 -14.54 32.16 -4.67
CA GLU A 138 -15.01 32.07 -6.06
C GLU A 138 -16.19 31.09 -6.21
N PRO A 139 -17.15 31.36 -7.11
CA PRO A 139 -18.22 30.42 -7.44
C PRO A 139 -17.73 29.27 -8.35
N ILE A 140 -18.55 28.21 -8.45
CA ILE A 140 -18.40 27.11 -9.43
C ILE A 140 -19.53 27.22 -10.45
N HIS A 141 -19.20 27.34 -11.73
CA HIS A 141 -20.17 27.43 -12.82
C HIS A 141 -20.40 26.07 -13.48
N THR A 142 -21.66 25.74 -13.77
CA THR A 142 -22.05 24.54 -14.54
C THR A 142 -23.09 24.92 -15.57
N SER A 143 -22.98 24.42 -16.81
CA SER A 143 -24.02 24.53 -17.82
C SER A 143 -24.53 23.13 -18.18
N LYS A 144 -25.85 22.98 -18.34
CA LYS A 144 -26.43 21.82 -19.03
C LYS A 144 -26.38 22.15 -20.53
N SER A 145 -25.29 21.79 -21.21
CA SER A 145 -25.30 21.83 -22.67
C SER A 145 -26.24 20.73 -23.15
N ALA A 146 -27.43 21.10 -23.64
CA ALA A 146 -28.23 20.22 -24.45
C ALA A 146 -27.47 19.99 -25.76
N LEU A 147 -27.08 18.74 -26.01
CA LEU A 147 -26.66 18.31 -27.33
C LEU A 147 -27.95 18.08 -28.10
N ASP A 148 -28.26 18.99 -29.03
CA ASP A 148 -29.20 18.75 -30.12
C ASP A 148 -28.55 17.85 -31.18
#